data_AF-A0A8T8CVQ2-F1
#
_entry.id   AF-A0A8T8CVQ2-F1
#
_cell.length_a   1.000
_cell.length_b   1.000
_cell.length_c   1.000
_cell.angle_alpha   90.00
_cell.angle_beta   90.00
_cell.angle_gamma   90.00
#
_symmetry.space_group_name_H-M   'P 1'
#
loop_
_entity.id
_entity.type
_entity.pdbx_description
1 polymer ?
#
loop_
_entity_poly.entity_id
_entity_poly.type
_entity_poly.pdbx_seq_one_letter_code
_entity_poly.pdbx_strand_id
1 'polypeptide(L)'
;MNFEIKSVSRHWFPGETRDVVGEFDAFANGFSIKRGTIFRDHETGNVYAMTPGRASGRGIICAAGPFRDELCDAAVAAWEAIQ
;
A
#
# COMPACT_ATOMS: atom_id res chain seq x y z
N MET A 1 -14.83 2.09 -3.51
CA MET A 1 -13.52 1.41 -3.54
C MET A 1 -13.50 0.48 -2.35
N ASN A 2 -13.17 -0.80 -2.55
CA ASN A 2 -13.13 -1.77 -1.45
C ASN A 2 -11.67 -2.18 -1.18
N PHE A 3 -11.29 -2.20 0.10
CA PHE A 3 -9.97 -2.60 0.57
C PHE A 3 -10.06 -3.83 1.47
N GLU A 4 -9.09 -4.72 1.32
CA GLU A 4 -8.76 -5.74 2.30
C GLU A 4 -7.38 -5.39 2.85
N ILE A 5 -7.34 -4.87 4.08
CA ILE A 5 -6.11 -4.47 4.75
C ILE A 5 -5.61 -5.62 5.63
N LYS A 6 -4.34 -5.98 5.48
CA LYS A 6 -3.64 -6.97 6.29
C LYS A 6 -2.54 -6.27 7.06
N SER A 7 -2.62 -6.30 8.39
CA SER A 7 -1.50 -5.87 9.22
C SER A 7 -0.32 -6.80 9.03
N VAL A 8 0.87 -6.23 8.82
CA VAL A 8 2.12 -6.98 8.73
C VAL A 8 2.91 -6.67 9.97
N SER A 9 3.32 -7.73 10.69
CA SER A 9 3.96 -7.63 12.01
C SER A 9 5.40 -7.09 12.00
N ARG A 10 5.76 -6.26 11.01
CA ARG A 10 7.09 -5.79 10.59
C ARG A 10 7.88 -6.71 9.67
N HIS A 11 8.24 -6.17 8.50
CA HIS A 11 9.50 -6.49 7.83
C HIS A 11 10.45 -5.32 8.06
N TRP A 12 11.23 -5.37 9.16
CA TRP A 12 12.34 -4.46 9.37
C TRP A 12 13.60 -5.06 8.72
N PHE A 13 14.21 -4.32 7.80
CA PHE A 13 15.53 -4.65 7.26
C PHE A 13 16.57 -3.71 7.90
N PRO A 14 17.61 -4.23 8.57
CA PRO A 14 18.66 -3.39 9.14
C PRO A 14 19.29 -2.49 8.07
N GLY A 15 19.23 -1.17 8.28
CA GLY A 15 19.73 -0.18 7.32
C GLY A 15 18.65 0.48 6.45
N GLU A 16 17.38 0.07 6.56
CA GLU A 16 16.27 0.76 5.90
C GLU A 16 15.64 1.84 6.78
N THR A 17 15.26 2.94 6.14
CA THR A 17 14.62 4.11 6.78
C THR A 17 13.11 3.92 6.96
N ARG A 18 12.56 2.78 6.54
CA ARG A 18 11.13 2.53 6.42
C ARG A 18 10.77 1.13 6.91
N ASP A 19 9.69 1.03 7.69
CA ASP A 19 9.09 -0.22 8.12
C ASP A 19 7.88 -0.54 7.24
N VAL A 20 7.75 -1.77 6.75
CA VAL A 20 6.47 -2.27 6.24
C VAL A 20 5.55 -2.54 7.42
N VAL A 21 4.47 -1.78 7.51
CA VAL A 21 3.48 -1.87 8.61
C VAL A 21 2.20 -2.56 8.18
N GLY A 22 1.92 -2.63 6.88
CA GLY A 22 0.72 -3.27 6.36
C GLY A 22 0.82 -3.63 4.89
N GLU A 23 -0.10 -4.47 4.46
CA GLU A 23 -0.37 -4.80 3.07
C GLU A 23 -1.85 -4.56 2.77
N PHE A 24 -2.17 -4.28 1.52
CA PHE A 24 -3.56 -4.14 1.09
C PHE A 24 -3.82 -4.75 -0.28
N ASP A 25 -4.99 -5.34 -0.42
CA ASP A 25 -5.59 -5.66 -1.70
C ASP A 25 -6.75 -4.68 -1.93
N ALA A 26 -6.89 -4.17 -3.16
CA ALA A 26 -7.92 -3.19 -3.50
C ALA A 26 -8.67 -3.59 -4.77
N PHE A 27 -9.98 -3.31 -4.77
CA PHE A 27 -10.81 -3.40 -5.97
C PHE A 27 -11.49 -2.04 -6.25
N ALA A 28 -11.19 -1.47 -7.41
CA ALA A 28 -11.64 -0.15 -7.82
C ALA A 28 -11.79 -0.08 -9.33
N ASN A 29 -12.92 0.44 -9.83
CA ASN A 29 -13.15 0.72 -11.25
C ASN A 29 -12.89 -0.49 -12.18
N GLY A 30 -13.20 -1.71 -11.73
CA GLY A 30 -12.94 -2.95 -12.48
C GLY A 30 -11.49 -3.44 -12.41
N PHE A 31 -10.61 -2.69 -11.73
CA PHE A 31 -9.23 -3.07 -11.48
C PHE A 31 -9.10 -3.76 -10.12
N SER A 32 -8.36 -4.87 -10.08
CA SER A 32 -7.86 -5.49 -8.85
C SER A 32 -6.38 -5.19 -8.71
N ILE A 33 -6.03 -4.52 -7.62
CA ILE A 33 -4.66 -4.35 -7.15
C ILE A 33 -4.44 -5.35 -6.04
N LYS A 34 -3.35 -6.11 -6.15
CA LYS A 34 -2.96 -7.08 -5.14
C LYS A 34 -1.59 -6.75 -4.60
N ARG A 35 -1.37 -7.01 -3.30
CA ARG A 35 -0.10 -6.80 -2.60
C ARG A 35 0.39 -5.36 -2.66
N GLY A 36 -0.50 -4.39 -2.46
CA GLY A 36 -0.09 -3.05 -2.08
C GLY A 36 0.60 -3.08 -0.72
N THR A 37 1.55 -2.19 -0.47
CA THR A 37 2.34 -2.14 0.76
C THR A 37 2.18 -0.79 1.42
N ILE A 38 2.04 -0.78 2.74
CA ILE A 38 1.97 0.42 3.58
C ILE A 38 3.26 0.51 4.37
N PHE A 39 3.94 1.65 4.23
CA PHE A 39 5.21 1.94 4.88
C PHE A 39 5.02 2.99 5.96
N ARG A 40 5.81 2.89 7.04
CA ARG A 40 6.03 3.97 8.00
C ARG A 40 7.49 4.37 7.95
N ASP A 41 7.74 5.65 7.66
CA ASP A 41 9.07 6.23 7.68
C ASP A 41 9.54 6.46 9.12
N HIS A 42 10.78 6.10 9.44
CA HIS A 42 11.32 6.17 10.79
C HIS A 42 11.73 7.58 11.20
N GLU A 43 12.21 8.38 10.25
CA GLU A 43 12.72 9.72 10.52
C GLU A 43 11.58 10.71 10.70
N THR A 44 10.55 10.59 9.86
CA THR A 44 9.41 11.51 9.82
C THR A 44 8.18 10.99 10.54
N GLY A 45 8.09 9.67 10.77
CA GLY A 45 6.88 9.03 11.28
C GLY A 45 5.74 8.93 10.26
N ASN A 46 5.93 9.45 9.05
CA ASN A 46 4.90 9.51 8.02
C ASN A 46 4.52 8.11 7.52
N VAL A 47 3.22 7.88 7.35
CA VAL A 47 2.68 6.65 6.77
C VAL A 47 2.27 6.92 5.33
N TYR A 48 2.65 6.04 4.42
CA TYR A 48 2.26 6.14 3.02
C TYR A 48 2.12 4.76 2.39
N ALA A 49 1.26 4.66 1.37
CA ALA A 49 1.01 3.43 0.64
C ALA A 49 1.73 3.43 -0.71
N MET A 50 2.09 2.23 -1.18
CA MET A 50 2.62 2.01 -2.52
C MET A 50 1.97 0.78 -3.15
N THR A 51 1.65 0.91 -4.43
CA THR A 51 1.25 -0.22 -5.27
C THR A 51 2.47 -0.81 -5.98
N PRO A 52 2.58 -2.14 -6.14
CA PRO A 52 3.67 -2.75 -6.90
C PRO A 52 3.64 -2.28 -8.36
N GLY A 53 4.74 -1.70 -8.83
CA GLY A 53 4.85 -1.15 -10.19
C GLY A 53 4.98 -2.21 -11.29
N ARG A 54 5.34 -3.45 -10.93
CA ARG A 54 5.33 -4.61 -11.83
C ARG A 54 5.48 -5.88 -10.99
N ALA A 55 4.50 -6.78 -11.02
CA ALA A 55 4.68 -8.15 -10.58
C ALA A 55 4.09 -9.07 -11.65
N SER A 56 4.96 -9.87 -12.26
CA SER A 56 4.64 -10.88 -13.26
C SER A 56 3.43 -11.73 -12.84
N GLY A 57 2.40 -11.76 -13.70
CA GLY A 57 1.30 -12.71 -13.61
C GLY A 57 -0.01 -12.13 -13.07
N ARG A 58 -0.78 -11.42 -13.93
CA ARG A 58 -2.19 -11.03 -13.69
C ARG A 58 -2.49 -9.99 -12.58
N GLY A 59 -1.52 -9.16 -12.19
CA GLY A 59 -1.75 -7.96 -11.38
C GLY A 59 -1.78 -6.72 -12.27
N ILE A 60 -2.82 -5.89 -12.16
CA ILE A 60 -2.90 -4.63 -12.91
C ILE A 60 -1.77 -3.70 -12.48
N ILE A 61 -1.02 -3.20 -13.45
CA ILE A 61 -0.07 -2.11 -13.24
C ILE A 61 -0.91 -0.83 -13.13
N CYS A 62 -1.08 -0.32 -11.92
CA CYS A 62 -1.57 1.03 -11.73
C CYS A 62 -0.42 1.97 -12.12
N ALA A 63 -0.43 2.48 -13.35
CA ALA A 63 0.55 3.45 -13.80
C ALA A 63 0.52 4.68 -12.87
N ALA A 64 1.66 5.35 -12.70
CA ALA A 64 1.68 6.61 -11.97
C ALA A 64 0.67 7.60 -12.59
N GLY A 65 -0.16 8.20 -11.76
CA GLY A 65 -1.26 9.07 -12.17
C GLY A 65 -2.31 9.22 -11.08
N PRO A 66 -3.31 10.09 -11.28
CA PRO A 66 -4.25 10.50 -10.23
C PRO A 66 -4.96 9.33 -9.54
N PHE A 67 -5.32 8.30 -10.30
CA PHE A 67 -5.98 7.11 -9.75
C PHE A 67 -5.08 6.31 -8.79
N ARG A 68 -3.77 6.26 -9.05
CA ARG A 68 -2.82 5.60 -8.15
C ARG A 68 -2.71 6.36 -6.85
N ASP A 69 -2.64 7.69 -6.94
CA ASP A 69 -2.49 8.57 -5.79
C ASP A 69 -3.75 8.49 -4.90
N GLU A 70 -4.93 8.61 -5.50
CA GLU A 70 -6.23 8.41 -4.81
C GLU A 70 -6.32 7.05 -4.11
N LEU A 71 -5.82 6.00 -4.76
CA LEU A 71 -5.84 4.66 -4.20
C LEU A 71 -4.84 4.48 -3.05
N CYS A 72 -3.66 5.08 -3.14
CA CYS A 72 -2.70 5.10 -2.05
C CYS A 72 -3.23 5.89 -0.86
N ASP A 73 -3.80 7.08 -1.08
CA ASP A 73 -4.40 7.91 -0.03
C ASP A 73 -5.54 7.18 0.67
N ALA A 74 -6.41 6.54 -0.10
CA ALA A 74 -7.51 5.75 0.44
C ALA A 74 -7.02 4.49 1.19
N ALA A 75 -5.91 3.88 0.77
CA ALA A 75 -5.29 2.76 1.48
C ALA A 75 -4.71 3.19 2.84
N VAL A 76 -4.07 4.36 2.91
CA VAL A 76 -3.58 4.94 4.17
C VAL A 76 -4.75 5.25 5.11
N ALA A 77 -5.80 5.91 4.61
CA ALA A 77 -6.99 6.20 5.41
C ALA A 77 -7.67 4.92 5.94
N ALA A 78 -7.75 3.88 5.12
CA ALA A 78 -8.29 2.59 5.54
C ALA A 78 -7.43 1.90 6.61
N TRP A 79 -6.11 2.05 6.54
CA TRP A 79 -5.19 1.57 7.57
C TRP A 79 -5.32 2.33 8.89
N GLU A 80 -5.38 3.66 8.84
CA GLU A 80 -5.55 4.49 10.02
C GLU A 80 -6.87 4.21 10.76
N ALA A 81 -7.93 3.84 10.03
CA ALA A 81 -9.22 3.50 10.61
C ALA A 81 -9.25 2.16 11.39
N ILE A 82 -8.24 1.28 11.19
CA ILE A 82 -8.18 -0.04 11.85
C ILE A 82 -7.08 -0.13 12.94
N GLN A 83 -6.31 0.93 13.15
CA GLN A 83 -5.35 1.06 14.26
C GLN A 83 -6.08 1.49 15.54
#